data_AF-A0A3C1DEJ0-F1
#
_entry.id   AF-A0A3C1DEJ0-F1
#
_cell.length_a   1.000
_cell.length_b   1.000
_cell.length_c   1.000
_cell.angle_alpha   90.00
_cell.angle_beta   90.00
_cell.angle_gamma   90.00
#
_symmetry.space_group_name_H-M   'P 1'
#
loop_
_entity.id
_entity.type
_entity.pdbx_description
1 polymer ?
#
loop_
_entity_poly.entity_id
_entity_poly.type
_entity_poly.pdbx_seq_one_letter_code
_entity_poly.pdbx_strand_id
1 'polypeptide(L)'
;MNRCGSTSEELFMNDRAASIFGNAIDGRTYAKACRQKERYARKFGCDGSETCHVALKELPVVGERFNGLRLRPAEGADAVAADFSSLEKPVVIGNIRMGFGHYRIAMAMASAAAALGHTPLWFDLM
;
A
#
# COMPACT_ATOMS: atom_id res chain seq x y z
N MET A 1 18.37 33.29 24.71
CA MET A 1 16.97 32.83 24.55
C MET A 1 17.00 31.52 23.80
N ASN A 2 16.29 30.52 24.33
CA ASN A 2 16.57 29.10 24.17
C ASN A 2 16.29 28.55 22.77
N ARG A 3 17.09 27.53 22.45
CA ARG A 3 17.07 26.66 21.27
C ARG A 3 15.70 25.97 21.17
N CYS A 4 15.00 26.14 20.06
CA CYS A 4 13.99 25.19 19.61
C CYS A 4 14.62 24.36 18.50
N GLY A 5 15.53 23.47 18.90
CA GLY A 5 15.82 22.29 18.09
C GLY A 5 14.88 21.23 18.60
N SER A 6 13.78 20.97 17.88
CA SER A 6 13.02 19.74 18.08
C SER A 6 14.01 18.59 17.88
N THR A 7 14.31 17.87 18.95
CA THR A 7 15.28 16.79 18.94
C THR A 7 14.81 15.72 17.97
N SER A 8 15.73 15.15 17.19
CA SER A 8 15.46 14.06 16.24
C SER A 8 14.76 12.84 16.87
N GLU A 9 14.73 12.77 18.20
CA GLU A 9 14.02 11.79 19.02
C GLU A 9 12.49 11.98 19.03
N GLU A 10 11.97 13.21 18.95
CA GLU A 10 10.51 13.47 18.87
C GLU A 10 9.91 13.02 17.53
N LEU A 11 10.67 13.15 16.44
CA LEU A 11 10.30 12.62 15.12
C LEU A 11 10.32 11.09 15.09
N PHE A 12 11.26 10.47 15.83
CA PHE A 12 11.34 9.02 15.97
C PHE A 12 10.17 8.43 16.78
N MET A 13 9.70 9.15 17.80
CA MET A 13 8.57 8.73 18.64
C MET A 13 7.21 8.76 17.91
N ASN A 14 7.06 9.55 16.84
CA ASN A 14 5.81 9.67 16.08
C ASN A 14 5.84 9.03 14.69
N ASP A 15 6.98 8.46 14.26
CA ASP A 15 7.04 7.77 12.97
C ASP A 15 6.45 6.35 13.09
N ARG A 16 5.23 6.18 12.56
CA ARG A 16 4.57 4.87 12.46
C ARG A 16 5.38 3.84 11.68
N ALA A 17 6.31 4.26 10.81
CA ALA A 17 7.18 3.35 10.07
C ALA A 17 8.31 2.74 10.93
N ALA A 18 8.56 3.26 12.14
CA ALA A 18 9.55 2.71 13.06
C ALA A 18 9.08 1.43 13.79
N SER A 19 7.80 1.05 13.64
CA SER A 19 7.21 -0.15 14.25
C SER A 19 6.19 -0.81 13.32
N ILE A 20 6.22 -2.15 13.23
CA ILE A 20 5.30 -2.92 12.41
C ILE A 20 4.53 -3.88 13.31
N PHE A 21 3.20 -3.68 13.41
CA PHE A 21 2.32 -4.47 14.28
C PHE A 21 2.81 -4.55 15.73
N GLY A 22 3.34 -3.44 16.26
CA GLY A 22 3.88 -3.36 17.62
C GLY A 22 5.33 -3.84 17.76
N ASN A 23 5.94 -4.37 16.70
CA ASN A 23 7.34 -4.79 16.71
C ASN A 23 8.24 -3.61 16.31
N ALA A 24 8.99 -3.08 17.28
CA ALA A 24 9.93 -2.00 17.05
C ALA A 24 11.07 -2.45 16.12
N ILE A 25 11.43 -1.59 15.17
CA ILE A 25 12.59 -1.77 14.29
C ILE A 25 13.83 -1.19 14.97
N ASP A 26 14.96 -1.89 14.92
CA ASP A 26 16.19 -1.36 15.50
C ASP A 26 16.65 -0.07 14.78
N GLY A 27 17.23 0.86 15.55
CA GLY A 27 17.58 2.19 15.05
C GLY A 27 18.57 2.16 13.89
N ARG A 28 19.44 1.15 13.79
CA ARG A 28 20.40 1.02 12.69
C ARG A 28 19.69 0.63 11.39
N THR A 29 18.79 -0.35 11.45
CA THR A 29 17.97 -0.79 10.32
C THR A 29 17.05 0.32 9.85
N TYR A 30 16.36 1.00 10.78
CA TYR A 30 15.50 2.14 10.45
C TYR A 30 16.30 3.26 9.76
N ALA A 31 17.44 3.67 10.33
CA ALA A 31 18.28 4.71 9.71
C ALA A 31 18.81 4.30 8.32
N LYS A 32 19.08 3.00 8.10
CA LYS A 32 19.46 2.47 6.78
C LYS A 32 18.28 2.57 5.80
N ALA A 33 17.07 2.26 6.23
CA ALA A 33 15.86 2.37 5.41
C ALA A 33 15.60 3.83 5.00
N CYS A 34 15.72 4.79 5.92
CA CYS A 34 15.56 6.22 5.61
C CYS A 34 16.56 6.71 4.56
N ARG A 35 17.85 6.39 4.73
CA ARG A 35 18.89 6.73 3.73
C ARG A 35 18.59 6.12 2.35
N GLN A 36 18.07 4.89 2.31
CA GLN A 36 17.73 4.23 1.06
C GLN A 36 16.50 4.88 0.40
N LYS A 37 15.48 5.25 1.18
CA LYS A 37 14.31 6.00 0.71
C LYS A 37 14.73 7.33 0.07
N GLU A 38 15.55 8.13 0.76
CA GLU A 38 16.05 9.41 0.23
C GLU A 38 16.88 9.25 -1.04
N ARG A 39 17.67 8.18 -1.13
CA ARG A 39 18.43 7.87 -2.35
C ARG A 39 17.51 7.56 -3.52
N TYR A 40 16.45 6.78 -3.31
CA TYR A 40 15.49 6.45 -4.37
C TYR A 40 14.63 7.65 -4.76
N ALA A 41 14.19 8.45 -3.80
CA ALA A 41 13.48 9.71 -4.06
C ALA A 41 14.29 10.61 -5.00
N ARG A 42 15.58 10.83 -4.70
CA ARG A 42 16.49 11.60 -5.57
C ARG A 42 16.74 10.97 -6.93
N LYS A 43 16.86 9.63 -6.99
CA LYS A 43 17.14 8.92 -8.25
C LYS A 43 15.95 8.92 -9.21
N PHE A 44 14.74 8.80 -8.68
CA PHE A 44 13.53 8.60 -9.49
C PHE A 44 12.59 9.81 -9.51
N GLY A 45 12.96 10.92 -8.86
CA GLY A 45 12.18 12.16 -8.88
C GLY A 45 10.88 12.12 -8.08
N CYS A 46 10.79 11.26 -7.06
CA CYS A 46 9.62 11.16 -6.20
C CYS A 46 9.81 12.10 -4.99
N ASP A 47 9.11 13.22 -4.96
CA ASP A 47 9.18 14.22 -3.88
C ASP A 47 8.14 13.99 -2.76
N GLY A 48 7.24 13.01 -2.96
CA GLY A 48 6.21 12.62 -1.99
C GLY A 48 5.07 13.64 -1.83
N SER A 49 4.99 14.65 -2.71
CA SER A 49 3.95 15.68 -2.67
C SER A 49 2.65 15.28 -3.39
N GLU A 50 2.74 14.29 -4.28
CA GLU A 50 1.62 13.87 -5.12
C GLU A 50 0.67 12.93 -4.37
N THR A 51 -0.61 13.26 -4.37
CA THR A 51 -1.66 12.36 -3.89
C THR A 51 -2.09 11.44 -5.03
N CYS A 52 -1.83 10.14 -4.89
CA CYS A 52 -2.29 9.13 -5.83
C CYS A 52 -3.74 8.75 -5.53
N HIS A 53 -4.66 9.16 -6.40
CA HIS A 53 -6.04 8.69 -6.36
C HIS A 53 -6.14 7.30 -6.98
N VAL A 54 -7.07 6.48 -6.48
CA VAL A 54 -7.31 5.12 -6.96
C VAL A 54 -8.77 4.94 -7.34
N ALA A 55 -9.03 4.06 -8.29
CA ALA A 55 -10.37 3.71 -8.78
C ALA A 55 -10.61 2.20 -8.65
N LEU A 56 -11.87 1.83 -8.43
CA LEU A 56 -12.35 0.45 -8.42
C LEU A 56 -12.96 0.09 -9.76
N LYS A 57 -12.64 -1.10 -10.26
CA LYS A 57 -13.24 -1.68 -11.46
C LYS A 57 -13.57 -3.15 -11.24
N GLU A 58 -14.43 -3.69 -12.09
CA GLU A 58 -14.66 -5.13 -12.17
C GLU A 58 -13.34 -5.86 -12.50
N LEU A 59 -13.20 -7.04 -11.92
CA LEU A 59 -12.05 -7.91 -12.12
C LEU A 59 -12.52 -9.21 -12.81
N PRO A 60 -12.40 -9.33 -14.14
CA PRO A 60 -12.82 -10.54 -14.84
C PRO A 60 -12.15 -11.80 -14.28
N VAL A 61 -12.89 -12.92 -14.25
CA VAL A 61 -12.46 -14.25 -13.76
C VAL A 61 -12.22 -14.33 -12.25
N VAL A 62 -11.31 -13.50 -11.70
CA VAL A 62 -10.96 -13.55 -10.27
C VAL A 62 -12.03 -12.87 -9.42
N GLY A 63 -12.57 -11.74 -9.89
CA GLY A 63 -13.63 -11.02 -9.19
C GLY A 63 -14.92 -11.83 -9.10
N GLU A 64 -15.30 -12.52 -10.18
CA GLU A 64 -16.44 -13.45 -10.18
C GLU A 64 -16.27 -14.60 -9.17
N ARG A 65 -15.04 -15.09 -9.00
CA ARG A 65 -14.76 -16.24 -8.15
C ARG A 65 -14.64 -15.92 -6.67
N PHE A 66 -14.19 -14.71 -6.33
CA PHE A 66 -13.90 -14.31 -4.95
C PHE A 66 -14.66 -13.07 -4.50
N ASN A 67 -15.65 -12.61 -5.27
CA ASN A 67 -16.39 -11.37 -5.03
C ASN A 67 -15.45 -10.16 -4.84
N GLY A 68 -14.44 -10.07 -5.70
CA GLY A 68 -13.35 -9.11 -5.62
C GLY A 68 -13.38 -8.03 -6.70
N LEU A 69 -12.74 -6.90 -6.43
CA LEU A 69 -12.62 -5.77 -7.36
C LEU A 69 -11.17 -5.52 -7.73
N ARG A 70 -10.93 -4.93 -8.89
CA ARG A 70 -9.63 -4.42 -9.30
C ARG A 70 -9.46 -3.02 -8.73
N LEU A 71 -8.36 -2.79 -8.02
CA LEU A 71 -7.88 -1.46 -7.67
C LEU A 71 -6.81 -1.01 -8.69
N ARG A 72 -6.85 0.24 -9.11
CA ARG A 72 -5.85 0.83 -10.02
C ARG A 72 -5.68 2.32 -9.73
N PRO A 73 -4.56 2.95 -10.15
CA PRO A 73 -4.47 4.41 -10.17
C PRO A 73 -5.63 5.02 -10.97
N ALA A 74 -6.22 6.08 -10.44
CA ALA A 74 -7.26 6.84 -11.10
C ALA A 74 -6.66 7.70 -12.22
N GLU A 75 -7.25 7.65 -13.41
CA GLU A 75 -6.78 8.37 -14.60
C GLU A 75 -7.99 8.91 -15.39
N GLY A 76 -7.88 10.12 -15.92
CA GLY A 76 -8.89 10.71 -16.81
C GLY A 76 -10.27 10.88 -16.16
N ALA A 77 -11.31 10.40 -16.83
CA ALA A 77 -12.71 10.52 -16.38
C ALA A 77 -13.03 9.73 -15.09
N ASP A 78 -12.17 8.79 -14.68
CA ASP A 78 -12.27 8.03 -13.42
C ASP A 78 -11.53 8.71 -12.27
N ALA A 79 -11.22 10.02 -12.35
CA ALA A 79 -10.49 10.77 -11.32
C ALA A 79 -11.22 10.89 -9.96
N VAL A 80 -12.44 10.35 -9.86
CA VAL A 80 -13.15 10.26 -8.59
C VAL A 80 -12.53 9.14 -7.75
N ALA A 81 -12.06 9.49 -6.55
CA ALA A 81 -11.52 8.52 -5.61
C ALA A 81 -12.52 7.39 -5.36
N ALA A 82 -12.02 6.15 -5.38
CA ALA A 82 -12.80 4.97 -5.04
C ALA A 82 -13.54 5.16 -3.71
N ASP A 83 -14.85 4.91 -3.73
CA ASP A 83 -15.64 4.81 -2.52
C ASP A 83 -15.53 3.39 -1.95
N PHE A 84 -14.85 3.27 -0.80
CA PHE A 84 -14.70 2.01 -0.08
C PHE A 84 -15.80 1.78 0.96
N SER A 85 -16.68 2.76 1.21
CA SER A 85 -17.67 2.71 2.29
C SER A 85 -18.72 1.63 2.12
N SER A 86 -18.98 1.22 0.88
CA SER A 86 -19.90 0.14 0.52
C SER A 86 -19.28 -1.26 0.58
N LEU A 87 -17.97 -1.38 0.82
CA LEU A 87 -17.27 -2.66 0.82
C LEU A 87 -17.19 -3.25 2.23
N GLU A 88 -17.44 -4.55 2.34
CA GLU A 88 -17.30 -5.28 3.60
C GLU A 88 -15.81 -5.58 3.85
N LYS A 89 -15.22 -4.85 4.81
CA LYS A 89 -13.83 -5.04 5.29
C LYS A 89 -12.82 -5.22 4.13
N PRO A 90 -12.64 -4.22 3.27
CA PRO A 90 -11.81 -4.34 2.07
C PRO A 90 -10.34 -4.64 2.41
N VAL A 91 -9.73 -5.56 1.66
CA VAL A 91 -8.31 -5.94 1.81
C VAL A 91 -7.58 -5.78 0.48
N VAL A 92 -6.56 -4.93 0.45
CA VAL A 92 -5.74 -4.71 -0.74
C VAL A 92 -4.68 -5.80 -0.89
N ILE A 93 -4.70 -6.48 -2.03
CA ILE A 93 -3.74 -7.50 -2.42
C ILE A 93 -2.86 -6.91 -3.51
N GLY A 94 -1.68 -6.45 -3.10
CA GLY A 94 -0.63 -5.98 -4.01
C GLY A 94 0.05 -7.15 -4.72
N ASN A 95 -0.09 -7.23 -6.02
CA ASN A 95 0.59 -8.20 -6.88
C ASN A 95 1.61 -7.49 -7.76
N ILE A 96 2.75 -8.14 -8.05
CA ILE A 96 3.74 -7.66 -9.01
C ILE A 96 3.78 -8.66 -10.16
N ARG A 97 3.57 -8.21 -11.41
CA ARG A 97 3.57 -9.08 -12.61
C ARG A 97 4.97 -9.53 -13.01
N MET A 98 5.58 -10.41 -12.23
CA MET A 98 6.81 -11.11 -12.61
C MET A 98 6.54 -12.59 -12.94
N GLY A 99 5.41 -12.88 -13.59
CA GLY A 99 5.00 -14.23 -14.01
C GLY A 99 3.89 -14.87 -13.17
N PHE A 100 3.48 -16.08 -13.57
CA PHE A 100 2.30 -16.76 -13.01
C PHE A 100 2.48 -17.19 -11.53
N GLY A 101 3.71 -17.26 -11.02
CA GLY A 101 4.00 -17.60 -9.63
C GLY A 101 3.39 -16.60 -8.64
N HIS A 102 3.62 -15.30 -8.85
CA HIS A 102 3.06 -14.24 -8.00
C HIS A 102 1.54 -14.20 -8.06
N TYR A 103 0.99 -14.48 -9.25
CA TYR A 103 -0.45 -14.56 -9.45
C TYR A 103 -1.10 -15.65 -8.58
N ARG A 104 -0.47 -16.81 -8.40
CA ARG A 104 -0.97 -17.86 -7.50
C ARG A 104 -1.01 -17.43 -6.04
N ILE A 105 0.03 -16.74 -5.58
CA ILE A 105 0.09 -16.23 -4.21
C ILE A 105 -1.03 -15.20 -4.00
N ALA A 106 -1.20 -14.26 -4.93
CA ALA A 106 -2.27 -13.28 -4.87
C ALA A 106 -3.67 -13.92 -4.92
N MET A 107 -3.88 -14.96 -5.75
CA MET A 107 -5.14 -15.72 -5.77
C MET A 107 -5.40 -16.45 -4.45
N ALA A 108 -4.38 -17.06 -3.83
CA ALA A 108 -4.52 -17.71 -2.53
C ALA A 108 -4.94 -16.70 -1.45
N MET A 109 -4.35 -15.51 -1.45
CA MET A 109 -4.74 -14.42 -0.55
C MET A 109 -6.17 -13.94 -0.81
N ALA A 110 -6.58 -13.79 -2.07
CA ALA A 110 -7.94 -13.38 -2.43
C ALA A 110 -8.97 -14.43 -1.99
N SER A 111 -8.66 -15.72 -2.16
CA SER A 111 -9.48 -16.81 -1.69
C SER A 111 -9.63 -16.81 -0.17
N ALA A 112 -8.55 -16.58 0.57
CA ALA A 112 -8.58 -16.54 2.03
C ALA A 112 -9.38 -15.33 2.54
N ALA A 113 -9.18 -14.16 1.94
CA ALA A 113 -9.93 -12.95 2.28
C ALA A 113 -11.44 -13.15 2.06
N ALA A 114 -11.83 -13.68 0.89
CA ALA A 114 -13.23 -13.97 0.58
C ALA A 114 -13.85 -14.99 1.55
N ALA A 115 -13.12 -16.06 1.89
CA ALA A 115 -13.60 -17.08 2.84
C ALA A 115 -13.81 -16.52 4.26
N LEU A 116 -13.08 -15.47 4.63
CA LEU A 116 -13.21 -14.75 5.89
C LEU A 116 -14.28 -13.62 5.84
N GLY A 117 -14.97 -13.46 4.72
CA GLY A 117 -16.00 -12.44 4.52
C GLY A 117 -15.45 -11.04 4.24
N HIS A 118 -14.19 -10.93 3.81
CA HIS A 118 -13.60 -9.67 3.34
C HIS A 118 -13.81 -9.48 1.84
N THR A 119 -13.86 -8.23 1.38
CA THR A 119 -13.80 -7.89 -0.05
C THR A 119 -12.34 -7.80 -0.53
N PRO A 120 -11.84 -8.73 -1.36
CA PRO A 120 -10.49 -8.64 -1.90
C PRO A 120 -10.38 -7.57 -2.98
N LEU A 121 -9.43 -6.66 -2.82
CA LEU A 121 -9.08 -5.60 -3.78
C LEU A 121 -7.76 -5.93 -4.47
N TRP A 122 -7.85 -6.34 -5.73
CA TRP A 122 -6.70 -6.75 -6.52
C TRP A 122 -5.96 -5.53 -7.06
N PHE A 123 -4.76 -5.28 -6.55
CA PHE A 123 -3.91 -4.16 -6.98
C PHE A 123 -2.66 -4.69 -7.68
N ASP A 124 -2.57 -4.47 -8.99
CA ASP A 124 -1.48 -5.01 -9.80
C ASP A 124 -0.47 -3.90 -10.13
N LEU A 125 0.72 -4.00 -9.53
CA LEU A 125 1.85 -3.11 -9.75
C LEU A 125 2.71 -3.70 -10.88
N MET A 126 2.24 -3.56 -12.13
CA MET A 126 2.96 -3.65 -13.43
C MET A 126 1.99 -3.74 -14.61
#